data_AF-W6K704-F1
#
_entry.id   AF-W6K704-F1
#
_cell.length_a   1.000
_cell.length_b   1.000
_cell.length_c   1.000
_cell.angle_alpha   90.00
_cell.angle_beta   90.00
_cell.angle_gamma   90.00
#
_symmetry.space_group_name_H-M   'P 1'
#
loop_
_entity.id
_entity.type
_entity.pdbx_description
1 polymer ?
#
loop_
_entity_poly.entity_id
_entity_poly.type
_entity_poly.pdbx_seq_one_letter_code
_entity_poly.pdbx_strand_id
1 'polypeptide(L)'
;MSLRPIRFAILILALSISACASAPDLSPPTPVTPVGGSLPILGPSLMFDPIGPPTGWLLLGDRDAARVGLSVTRRNGVPALRVSAAPSDGFALLRPVDASPLAVPFLDWFRFHTSEVTGPPGARLLVGFTGSATNREAPPPFEGLPKGLRWLTVPWPSTARPIAQGRWIRESADLSVLHRRAWPAADPTRTRIRFLGLTLDPNAAGSPDLLLSGLTLTR
;
A
#
# COMPACT_ATOMS: atom_id res chain seq x y z
N MET A 1 78.36 8.70 18.55
CA MET A 1 78.21 8.87 17.08
C MET A 1 78.16 7.47 16.48
N SER A 2 77.12 6.96 15.84
CA SER A 2 75.98 7.56 15.14
C SER A 2 74.84 6.52 15.16
N LEU A 3 73.64 6.93 15.58
CA LEU A 3 72.43 6.08 15.61
C LEU A 3 71.91 5.87 14.18
N ARG A 4 71.54 4.62 13.86
CA ARG A 4 70.83 4.27 12.62
C ARG A 4 69.33 4.62 12.74
N PRO A 5 68.71 5.21 11.71
CA PRO A 5 67.30 5.61 11.77
C PRO A 5 66.41 4.38 11.57
N ILE A 6 65.67 4.04 12.63
CA ILE A 6 64.52 3.14 12.61
C ILE A 6 63.45 3.83 11.76
N ARG A 7 63.34 3.38 10.51
CA ARG A 7 62.29 3.82 9.58
C ARG A 7 60.96 3.27 10.09
N PHE A 8 60.22 4.15 10.76
CA PHE A 8 58.77 4.34 10.69
C PHE A 8 58.08 3.42 9.66
N ALA A 9 57.65 2.25 10.11
CA ALA A 9 56.87 1.32 9.30
C ALA A 9 55.72 0.70 10.12
N ILE A 10 55.24 1.40 11.14
CA ILE A 10 54.06 0.99 11.92
C ILE A 10 53.34 2.26 12.35
N LEU A 11 52.58 2.86 11.44
CA LEU A 11 51.56 3.83 11.80
C LEU A 11 50.28 3.50 11.02
N ILE A 12 49.52 2.55 11.57
CA ILE A 12 48.06 2.61 11.70
C ILE A 12 47.35 2.84 10.35
N LEU A 13 47.10 1.85 9.48
CA LEU A 13 46.25 0.66 9.66
C LEU A 13 45.08 0.82 10.63
N ALA A 14 44.28 1.88 10.50
CA ALA A 14 42.93 1.93 11.06
C ALA A 14 42.13 3.08 10.44
N LEU A 15 41.59 2.93 9.22
CA LEU A 15 40.41 3.71 8.78
C LEU A 15 39.75 3.13 7.51
N SER A 16 39.53 1.81 7.52
CA SER A 16 38.66 1.16 6.54
C SER A 16 37.52 0.46 7.26
N ILE A 17 36.86 1.19 8.17
CA ILE A 17 35.52 0.80 8.63
C ILE A 17 34.61 1.13 7.45
N SER A 18 34.62 0.23 6.46
CA SER A 18 33.56 0.16 5.47
C SER A 18 32.32 -0.16 6.28
N ALA A 19 31.59 0.89 6.65
CA ALA A 19 30.21 0.77 7.04
C ALA A 19 29.48 0.24 5.80
N CYS A 20 29.45 -1.09 5.68
CA CYS A 20 28.34 -1.76 5.03
C CYS A 20 27.11 -1.36 5.86
N ALA A 21 26.58 -0.16 5.59
CA ALA A 21 25.20 0.12 5.85
C ALA A 21 24.45 -0.93 5.04
N SER A 22 24.05 -2.01 5.71
CA SER A 22 23.16 -3.01 5.15
C SER A 22 21.99 -2.24 4.60
N ALA A 23 21.92 -2.12 3.26
CA ALA A 23 20.76 -1.58 2.62
C ALA A 23 19.57 -2.37 3.18
N PRO A 24 18.47 -1.70 3.60
CA PRO A 24 17.29 -2.43 4.04
C PRO A 24 16.98 -3.50 2.99
N ASP A 25 16.74 -4.72 3.44
CA ASP A 25 16.39 -5.83 2.56
C ASP A 25 15.10 -5.44 1.83
N LEU A 26 15.26 -4.92 0.60
CA LEU A 26 14.18 -4.51 -0.29
C LEU A 26 13.60 -5.72 -1.03
N SER A 27 13.94 -6.95 -0.63
CA SER A 27 13.29 -8.15 -1.15
C SER A 27 11.79 -8.05 -0.87
N PRO A 28 10.93 -8.09 -1.90
CA PRO A 28 9.50 -7.98 -1.69
C PRO A 28 9.04 -9.13 -0.77
N PRO A 29 8.20 -8.85 0.24
CA PRO A 29 7.70 -9.88 1.14
C PRO A 29 7.08 -11.03 0.36
N THR A 30 7.21 -12.25 0.90
CA THR A 30 6.61 -13.44 0.30
C THR A 30 5.12 -13.21 0.08
N PRO A 31 4.62 -13.27 -1.17
CA PRO A 31 3.22 -13.03 -1.45
C PRO A 31 2.32 -14.08 -0.78
N VAL A 32 1.16 -13.64 -0.28
CA VAL A 32 0.16 -14.55 0.28
C VAL A 32 -0.83 -15.00 -0.79
N THR A 33 -1.12 -16.30 -0.85
CA THR A 33 -2.11 -16.92 -1.74
C THR A 33 -3.46 -17.08 -1.02
N PRO A 34 -4.60 -16.85 -1.70
CA PRO A 34 -5.91 -17.13 -1.14
C PRO A 34 -6.08 -18.61 -0.78
N VAL A 35 -6.67 -18.89 0.38
CA VAL A 35 -7.02 -20.24 0.83
C VAL A 35 -8.54 -20.30 1.00
N GLY A 36 -9.19 -21.32 0.43
CA GLY A 36 -10.65 -21.47 0.55
C GLY A 36 -11.48 -20.41 -0.19
N GLY A 37 -10.90 -19.71 -1.18
CA GLY A 37 -11.61 -18.70 -1.97
C GLY A 37 -11.74 -17.33 -1.29
N SER A 38 -11.03 -17.11 -0.19
CA SER A 38 -10.94 -15.80 0.46
C SER A 38 -9.49 -15.50 0.86
N LEU A 39 -9.11 -14.23 0.83
CA LEU A 39 -7.84 -13.75 1.36
C LEU A 39 -8.07 -12.43 2.10
N PRO A 40 -8.03 -12.42 3.45
CA PRO A 40 -8.07 -11.18 4.21
C PRO A 40 -6.81 -10.38 3.87
N ILE A 41 -6.98 -9.17 3.37
CA ILE A 41 -5.90 -8.24 3.03
C ILE A 41 -5.63 -7.32 4.21
N LEU A 42 -6.63 -6.55 4.63
CA LEU A 42 -6.57 -5.64 5.77
C LEU A 42 -7.70 -6.01 6.74
N GLY A 43 -7.35 -6.76 7.78
CA GLY A 43 -8.18 -6.94 8.97
C GLY A 43 -7.46 -6.25 10.13
N PRO A 44 -7.53 -4.91 10.23
CA PRO A 44 -6.70 -4.19 11.17
C PRO A 44 -7.06 -4.68 12.57
N SER A 45 -6.12 -5.28 13.28
CA SER A 45 -6.28 -5.57 14.70
C SER A 45 -5.80 -4.35 15.49
N LEU A 46 -6.18 -4.22 16.76
CA LEU A 46 -5.60 -3.15 17.60
C LEU A 46 -4.07 -3.27 17.75
N MET A 47 -3.49 -4.41 17.40
CA MET A 47 -2.05 -4.66 17.42
C MET A 47 -1.39 -4.40 16.05
N PHE A 48 -2.18 -4.03 15.03
CA PHE A 48 -1.63 -3.65 13.73
C PHE A 48 -1.01 -2.26 13.84
N ASP A 49 0.31 -2.16 13.67
CA ASP A 49 1.02 -0.90 13.55
C ASP A 49 1.17 -0.55 12.07
N PRO A 50 0.47 0.46 11.53
CA PRO A 50 0.61 0.82 10.11
C PRO A 50 1.96 1.51 9.80
N ILE A 51 2.68 2.02 10.80
CA ILE A 51 3.94 2.76 10.64
C ILE A 51 5.14 1.83 10.70
N GLY A 52 5.10 0.85 11.61
CA GLY A 52 5.95 -0.33 11.64
C GLY A 52 5.18 -1.57 11.20
N PRO A 53 4.79 -1.68 9.91
CA PRO A 53 3.87 -2.73 9.48
C PRO A 53 4.48 -4.12 9.69
N PRO A 54 3.65 -5.12 10.05
CA PRO A 54 4.13 -6.46 10.34
C PRO A 54 4.75 -7.10 9.10
N THR A 55 5.54 -8.17 9.31
CA THR A 55 6.12 -8.95 8.22
C THR A 55 5.06 -9.31 7.18
N GLY A 56 5.38 -9.12 5.90
CA GLY A 56 4.42 -9.31 4.81
C GLY A 56 3.72 -8.04 4.34
N TRP A 57 4.05 -6.87 4.88
CA TRP A 57 3.54 -5.57 4.44
C TRP A 57 4.66 -4.63 4.01
N LEU A 58 4.29 -3.66 3.19
CA LEU A 58 5.16 -2.62 2.66
C LEU A 58 4.57 -1.25 2.96
N LEU A 59 5.33 -0.37 3.59
CA LEU A 59 5.05 1.05 3.66
C LEU A 59 6.00 1.77 2.70
N LEU A 60 5.44 2.43 1.69
CA LEU A 60 6.14 3.16 0.64
C LEU A 60 5.80 4.65 0.72
N GLY A 61 6.71 5.52 0.22
CA GLY A 61 6.54 6.98 0.26
C GLY A 61 7.04 7.59 1.58
N ASP A 62 6.49 8.77 1.93
CA ASP A 62 6.89 9.49 3.14
C ASP A 62 6.31 8.84 4.41
N ARG A 63 7.20 8.44 5.31
CA ARG A 63 6.85 7.83 6.60
C ARG A 63 6.30 8.83 7.60
N ASP A 64 6.70 10.09 7.53
CA ASP A 64 6.18 11.13 8.42
C ASP A 64 4.77 11.52 8.00
N ALA A 65 4.52 11.63 6.69
CA ALA A 65 3.16 11.70 6.17
C ALA A 65 2.32 10.48 6.59
N ALA A 66 2.85 9.25 6.51
CA ALA A 66 2.13 8.07 6.99
C ALA A 66 1.82 8.14 8.50
N ARG A 67 2.73 8.65 9.33
CA ARG A 67 2.54 8.80 10.78
C ARG A 67 1.40 9.75 11.13
N VAL A 68 1.20 10.79 10.32
CA VAL A 68 0.09 11.73 10.47
C VAL A 68 -1.20 11.17 9.86
N GLY A 69 -1.08 10.50 8.72
CA GLY A 69 -2.20 10.04 7.90
C GLY A 69 -2.78 8.67 8.30
N LEU A 70 -2.06 7.83 9.04
CA LEU A 70 -2.49 6.48 9.41
C LEU A 70 -2.51 6.26 10.91
N SER A 71 -3.63 5.71 11.39
CA SER A 71 -3.72 5.18 12.75
C SER A 71 -4.72 4.03 12.82
N VAL A 72 -4.55 3.13 13.77
CA VAL A 72 -5.60 2.14 14.07
C VAL A 72 -6.50 2.68 15.16
N THR A 73 -7.81 2.57 14.96
CA THR A 73 -8.82 3.00 15.90
C THR A 73 -9.92 1.95 16.02
N ARG A 74 -10.87 2.17 16.93
CA ARG A 74 -12.08 1.36 17.07
C ARG A 74 -13.30 2.25 16.89
N ARG A 75 -14.24 1.82 16.04
CA ARG A 75 -15.53 2.49 15.86
C ARG A 75 -16.66 1.48 16.01
N ASN A 76 -17.53 1.71 16.98
CA ASN A 76 -18.66 0.82 17.30
C ASN A 76 -18.23 -0.64 17.49
N GLY A 77 -17.13 -0.87 18.23
CA GLY A 77 -16.58 -2.21 18.46
C GLY A 77 -15.72 -2.77 17.31
N VAL A 78 -15.76 -2.17 16.12
CA VAL A 78 -15.03 -2.63 14.94
C VAL A 78 -13.64 -1.96 14.88
N PRO A 79 -12.55 -2.74 14.92
CA PRO A 79 -11.22 -2.24 14.61
C PRO A 79 -11.15 -1.74 13.17
N ALA A 80 -10.51 -0.59 12.98
CA ALA A 80 -10.43 0.07 11.69
C ALA A 80 -9.10 0.79 11.50
N LEU A 81 -8.64 0.82 10.27
CA LEU A 81 -7.57 1.70 9.86
C LEU A 81 -8.18 3.05 9.52
N ARG A 82 -7.81 4.06 10.31
CA ARG A 82 -8.12 5.46 10.07
C ARG A 82 -7.12 6.01 9.07
N VAL A 83 -7.64 6.62 8.01
CA VAL A 83 -6.88 7.35 7.01
C VAL A 83 -7.32 8.80 7.06
N SER A 84 -6.41 9.69 7.42
CA SER A 84 -6.63 11.14 7.50
C SER A 84 -5.76 11.88 6.49
N ALA A 85 -6.08 13.15 6.25
CA ALA A 85 -5.21 14.04 5.50
C ALA A 85 -3.79 14.00 6.06
N ALA A 86 -2.82 13.88 5.16
CA ALA A 86 -1.41 13.97 5.48
C ALA A 86 -0.78 15.16 4.73
N PRO A 87 0.42 15.60 5.12
CA PRO A 87 1.22 16.59 4.40
C PRO A 87 1.46 16.24 2.91
N SER A 88 2.11 17.15 2.19
CA SER A 88 2.24 17.17 0.71
C SER A 88 2.86 15.93 0.05
N ASP A 89 3.50 15.04 0.80
CA ASP A 89 4.15 13.85 0.27
C ASP A 89 3.28 12.62 0.50
N GLY A 90 2.91 11.92 -0.58
CA GLY A 90 2.03 10.76 -0.54
C GLY A 90 2.70 9.50 0.03
N PHE A 91 1.87 8.51 0.38
CA PHE A 91 2.35 7.20 0.83
C PHE A 91 1.43 6.07 0.35
N ALA A 92 1.90 4.83 0.51
CA ALA A 92 1.04 3.66 0.45
C ALA A 92 1.42 2.58 1.45
N LEU A 93 0.38 1.93 1.97
CA LEU A 93 0.47 0.74 2.79
C LEU A 93 -0.06 -0.44 1.98
N LEU A 94 0.84 -1.32 1.56
CA LEU A 94 0.56 -2.41 0.62
C LEU A 94 0.85 -3.77 1.23
N ARG A 95 0.03 -4.75 0.87
CA ARG A 95 0.28 -6.15 1.16
C ARG A 95 0.56 -6.89 -0.15
N PRO A 96 1.76 -7.45 -0.35
CA PRO A 96 2.02 -8.36 -1.43
C PRO A 96 1.10 -9.58 -1.37
N VAL A 97 0.54 -9.93 -2.53
CA VAL A 97 -0.35 -11.08 -2.70
C VAL A 97 0.01 -11.79 -3.98
N ASP A 98 -0.36 -13.05 -4.10
CA ASP A 98 -0.30 -13.75 -5.37
C ASP A 98 -1.63 -14.45 -5.60
N ALA A 99 -2.55 -13.72 -6.24
CA ALA A 99 -3.91 -14.18 -6.45
C ALA A 99 -4.28 -14.09 -7.93
N SER A 100 -5.06 -15.04 -8.43
CA SER A 100 -5.67 -14.91 -9.75
C SER A 100 -6.96 -14.10 -9.62
N PRO A 101 -7.17 -13.03 -10.43
CA PRO A 101 -8.44 -12.32 -10.46
C PRO A 101 -9.58 -13.19 -11.01
N LEU A 102 -9.29 -14.35 -11.61
CA LEU A 102 -10.30 -15.35 -11.99
C LEU A 102 -10.73 -16.24 -10.82
N ALA A 103 -9.90 -16.36 -9.79
CA ALA A 103 -10.18 -17.20 -8.62
C ALA A 103 -10.82 -16.40 -7.47
N VAL A 104 -10.41 -15.14 -7.32
CA VAL A 104 -10.92 -14.18 -6.33
C VAL A 104 -11.17 -12.81 -6.99
N PRO A 105 -12.22 -12.67 -7.82
CA PRO A 105 -12.47 -11.46 -8.59
C PRO A 105 -12.92 -10.28 -7.74
N PHE A 106 -13.49 -10.52 -6.56
CA PHE A 106 -14.10 -9.46 -5.76
C PHE A 106 -13.14 -8.95 -4.69
N LEU A 107 -13.06 -7.63 -4.57
CA LEU A 107 -12.47 -6.95 -3.43
C LEU A 107 -13.61 -6.39 -2.59
N ASP A 108 -13.76 -6.89 -1.36
CA ASP A 108 -14.75 -6.43 -0.40
C ASP A 108 -14.11 -5.60 0.69
N TRP A 109 -14.78 -4.55 1.17
CA TRP A 109 -14.37 -3.80 2.35
C TRP A 109 -15.54 -3.15 3.07
N PHE A 110 -15.30 -2.71 4.29
CA PHE A 110 -16.19 -1.83 5.03
C PHE A 110 -15.57 -0.45 5.14
N ARG A 111 -16.39 0.58 4.93
CA ARG A 111 -16.00 1.96 5.18
C ARG A 111 -16.94 2.68 6.13
N PHE A 112 -16.41 3.65 6.85
CA PHE A 112 -17.16 4.56 7.70
C PHE A 112 -16.66 5.98 7.48
N HIS A 113 -17.57 6.92 7.29
CA HIS A 113 -17.26 8.34 7.18
C HIS A 113 -17.57 9.03 8.51
N THR A 114 -16.57 9.72 9.06
CA THR A 114 -16.73 10.48 10.31
C THR A 114 -17.26 11.90 10.06
N SER A 115 -17.10 12.41 8.84
CA SER A 115 -17.60 13.72 8.40
C SER A 115 -18.20 13.66 7.00
N GLU A 116 -18.97 14.70 6.65
CA GLU A 116 -19.37 14.95 5.27
C GLU A 116 -18.14 15.19 4.38
N VAL A 117 -18.14 14.61 3.18
CA VAL A 117 -17.03 14.71 2.22
C VAL A 117 -17.51 15.47 1.01
N THR A 118 -16.91 16.63 0.77
CA THR A 118 -17.01 17.35 -0.50
C THR A 118 -15.75 17.12 -1.31
N GLY A 119 -15.86 16.40 -2.42
CA GLY A 119 -14.76 16.09 -3.34
C GLY A 119 -14.29 14.63 -3.31
N PRO A 120 -13.44 14.23 -4.27
CA PRO A 120 -12.89 12.87 -4.31
C PRO A 120 -11.98 12.61 -3.10
N PRO A 121 -12.11 11.47 -2.41
CA PRO A 121 -11.22 11.14 -1.30
C PRO A 121 -9.77 11.04 -1.76
N GLY A 122 -8.85 11.57 -0.96
CA GLY A 122 -7.41 11.41 -1.17
C GLY A 122 -6.91 10.00 -0.87
N ALA A 123 -7.51 9.32 0.09
CA ALA A 123 -7.28 7.90 0.31
C ALA A 123 -7.84 7.14 -0.91
N ARG A 124 -7.17 6.11 -1.42
CA ARG A 124 -7.65 5.22 -2.49
C ARG A 124 -7.20 3.80 -2.21
N LEU A 125 -7.98 2.80 -2.61
CA LEU A 125 -7.48 1.42 -2.66
C LEU A 125 -6.61 1.26 -3.90
N LEU A 126 -5.41 0.68 -3.72
CA LEU A 126 -4.45 0.46 -4.80
C LEU A 126 -4.28 -1.04 -5.04
N VAL A 127 -4.37 -1.45 -6.30
CA VAL A 127 -4.23 -2.86 -6.72
C VAL A 127 -3.17 -2.96 -7.80
N GLY A 128 -2.19 -3.84 -7.60
CA GLY A 128 -1.14 -4.14 -8.55
C GLY A 128 -1.37 -5.48 -9.26
N PHE A 129 -1.14 -5.52 -10.57
CA PHE A 129 -1.28 -6.68 -11.43
C PHE A 129 0.03 -7.01 -12.17
N THR A 130 0.23 -8.27 -12.54
CA THR A 130 1.31 -8.66 -13.46
C THR A 130 1.12 -8.02 -14.83
N GLY A 131 2.25 -7.70 -15.46
CA GLY A 131 2.31 -7.16 -16.82
C GLY A 131 3.23 -5.95 -16.87
N SER A 132 3.92 -5.75 -17.99
CA SER A 132 4.65 -4.51 -18.22
C SER A 132 3.67 -3.39 -18.55
N ALA A 133 3.91 -2.22 -17.96
CA ALA A 133 3.21 -0.98 -18.26
C ALA A 133 3.56 -0.54 -19.68
N THR A 134 2.93 -1.13 -20.70
CA THR A 134 3.08 -0.67 -22.08
C THR A 134 1.99 0.35 -22.38
N ASN A 135 2.43 1.60 -22.50
CA ASN A 135 1.85 2.72 -23.27
C ASN A 135 0.72 3.59 -22.69
N ARG A 136 0.21 3.43 -21.45
CA ARG A 136 -0.90 4.30 -21.01
C ARG A 136 -1.16 4.44 -19.51
N GLU A 137 -0.15 4.30 -18.65
CA GLU A 137 -0.36 4.50 -17.21
C GLU A 137 -0.20 5.97 -16.84
N ALA A 138 -1.11 6.47 -15.99
CA ALA A 138 -0.89 7.71 -15.26
C ALA A 138 0.44 7.61 -14.50
N PRO A 139 1.12 8.73 -14.18
CA PRO A 139 2.25 8.67 -13.27
C PRO A 139 1.84 7.95 -11.98
N PRO A 140 2.74 7.15 -11.38
CA PRO A 140 2.44 6.48 -10.12
C PRO A 140 1.99 7.51 -9.08
N PRO A 141 1.01 7.18 -8.22
CA PRO A 141 0.47 8.14 -7.24
C PRO A 141 1.53 8.66 -6.26
N PHE A 142 2.66 7.97 -6.15
CA PHE A 142 3.86 8.33 -5.39
C PHE A 142 5.05 7.50 -5.91
N GLU A 143 6.29 7.91 -5.60
CA GLU A 143 7.49 7.18 -6.02
C GLU A 143 7.69 5.85 -5.28
N GLY A 144 8.37 4.88 -5.91
CA GLY A 144 8.79 3.64 -5.26
C GLY A 144 7.81 2.47 -5.35
N LEU A 145 6.73 2.58 -6.14
CA LEU A 145 5.93 1.41 -6.50
C LEU A 145 6.77 0.32 -7.18
N PRO A 146 6.47 -0.98 -6.96
CA PRO A 146 7.25 -2.04 -7.56
C PRO A 146 7.19 -1.96 -9.09
N LYS A 147 8.37 -1.93 -9.72
CA LYS A 147 8.53 -1.81 -11.17
C LYS A 147 8.00 -3.04 -11.90
N GLY A 148 7.60 -2.86 -13.16
CA GLY A 148 7.15 -3.97 -14.02
C GLY A 148 5.78 -4.53 -13.63
N LEU A 149 4.99 -3.77 -12.88
CA LEU A 149 3.60 -4.06 -12.56
C LEU A 149 2.70 -3.00 -13.14
N ARG A 150 1.48 -3.41 -13.46
CA ARG A 150 0.37 -2.52 -13.78
C ARG A 150 -0.39 -2.22 -12.51
N TRP A 151 -0.96 -1.04 -12.37
CA TRP A 151 -1.74 -0.72 -11.18
C TRP A 151 -2.96 0.12 -11.52
N LEU A 152 -3.98 0.00 -10.69
CA LEU A 152 -5.16 0.84 -10.73
C LEU A 152 -5.56 1.23 -9.31
N THR A 153 -6.21 2.38 -9.22
CA THR A 153 -6.95 2.76 -8.03
C THR A 153 -8.39 2.27 -8.17
N VAL A 154 -8.92 1.65 -7.13
CA VAL A 154 -10.35 1.32 -7.10
C VAL A 154 -11.10 2.64 -6.86
N PRO A 155 -11.98 3.05 -7.78
CA PRO A 155 -12.75 4.25 -7.56
C PRO A 155 -13.65 4.05 -6.35
N TRP A 156 -13.66 5.00 -5.43
CA TRP A 156 -14.77 5.08 -4.49
C TRP A 156 -16.05 5.30 -5.31
N PRO A 157 -17.14 4.58 -5.04
CA PRO A 157 -18.40 4.90 -5.69
C PRO A 157 -18.71 6.36 -5.40
N SER A 158 -18.88 7.15 -6.47
CA SER A 158 -19.08 8.59 -6.35
C SER A 158 -20.29 8.84 -5.47
N THR A 159 -20.12 9.74 -4.50
CA THR A 159 -21.07 10.10 -3.46
C THR A 159 -22.24 10.93 -4.00
N ALA A 160 -22.69 10.67 -5.24
CA ALA A 160 -23.88 11.32 -5.81
C ALA A 160 -25.15 11.07 -4.97
N ARG A 161 -25.09 10.16 -3.99
CA ARG A 161 -26.05 10.08 -2.89
C ARG A 161 -25.41 10.56 -1.57
N PRO A 162 -26.11 11.39 -0.78
CA PRO A 162 -25.75 11.65 0.60
C PRO A 162 -25.55 10.32 1.32
N ILE A 163 -24.31 10.07 1.73
CA ILE A 163 -24.00 8.89 2.52
C ILE A 163 -24.51 9.20 3.92
N ALA A 164 -25.37 8.35 4.48
CA ALA A 164 -25.72 8.50 5.88
C ALA A 164 -24.43 8.45 6.70
N GLN A 165 -24.13 9.55 7.38
CA GLN A 165 -23.02 9.64 8.30
C GLN A 165 -23.23 8.64 9.44
N GLY A 166 -22.16 8.22 10.11
CA GLY A 166 -22.32 7.45 11.33
C GLY A 166 -22.61 5.96 11.17
N ARG A 167 -22.59 5.41 9.94
CA ARG A 167 -22.78 3.97 9.69
C ARG A 167 -21.64 3.32 8.90
N TRP A 168 -21.44 2.03 9.18
CA TRP A 168 -20.60 1.16 8.36
C TRP A 168 -21.31 0.82 7.06
N ILE A 169 -20.60 0.91 5.95
CA ILE A 169 -21.09 0.58 4.61
C ILE A 169 -20.18 -0.50 4.05
N ARG A 170 -20.77 -1.62 3.62
CA ARG A 170 -20.07 -2.64 2.87
C ARG A 170 -19.99 -2.21 1.41
N GLU A 171 -18.82 -2.34 0.83
CA GLU A 171 -18.56 -2.09 -0.58
C GLU A 171 -17.84 -3.28 -1.20
N SER A 172 -17.96 -3.37 -2.53
CA SER A 172 -17.35 -4.42 -3.32
C SER A 172 -16.98 -3.90 -4.69
N ALA A 173 -15.85 -4.38 -5.22
CA ALA A 173 -15.41 -4.10 -6.58
C ALA A 173 -14.98 -5.39 -7.29
N ASP A 174 -15.44 -5.57 -8.53
CA ASP A 174 -14.97 -6.65 -9.40
C ASP A 174 -13.65 -6.23 -10.07
N LEU A 175 -12.55 -6.75 -9.53
CA LEU A 175 -11.19 -6.51 -10.02
C LEU A 175 -10.96 -7.07 -11.42
N SER A 176 -11.67 -8.15 -11.78
CA SER A 176 -11.62 -8.74 -13.11
C SER A 176 -12.22 -7.80 -14.16
N VAL A 177 -13.36 -7.16 -13.86
CA VAL A 177 -13.98 -6.13 -14.71
C VAL A 177 -13.09 -4.90 -14.81
N LEU A 178 -12.59 -4.38 -13.68
CA LEU A 178 -11.70 -3.21 -13.66
C LEU A 178 -10.43 -3.45 -14.48
N HIS A 179 -9.79 -4.61 -14.30
CA HIS A 179 -8.61 -5.00 -15.05
C HIS A 179 -8.89 -5.11 -16.56
N ARG A 180 -9.95 -5.82 -16.98
CA ARG A 180 -10.31 -5.96 -18.41
C ARG A 180 -10.61 -4.62 -19.06
N ARG A 181 -11.22 -3.68 -18.33
CA ARG A 181 -11.50 -2.33 -18.84
C ARG A 181 -10.22 -1.51 -19.04
N ALA A 182 -9.29 -1.61 -18.10
CA ALA A 182 -8.01 -0.90 -18.17
C ALA A 182 -7.07 -1.50 -19.23
N TRP A 183 -7.03 -2.83 -19.35
CA TRP A 183 -6.14 -3.55 -20.26
C TRP A 183 -6.89 -4.63 -21.05
N PRO A 184 -7.67 -4.26 -22.08
CA PRO A 184 -8.51 -5.20 -22.81
C PRO A 184 -7.73 -6.27 -23.60
N ALA A 185 -6.47 -5.98 -23.94
CA ALA A 185 -5.60 -6.92 -24.67
C ALA A 185 -4.82 -7.88 -23.74
N ALA A 186 -4.95 -7.74 -22.42
CA ALA A 186 -4.24 -8.60 -21.47
C ALA A 186 -4.90 -9.99 -21.38
N ASP A 187 -4.08 -11.04 -21.34
CA ASP A 187 -4.56 -12.42 -21.12
C ASP A 187 -4.94 -12.62 -19.64
N PRO A 188 -6.24 -12.79 -19.31
CA PRO A 188 -6.70 -12.90 -17.93
C PRO A 188 -6.19 -14.16 -17.23
N THR A 189 -5.78 -15.20 -17.98
CA THR A 189 -5.23 -16.44 -17.40
C THR A 189 -3.80 -16.27 -16.88
N ARG A 190 -3.07 -15.28 -17.40
CA ARG A 190 -1.71 -14.92 -16.99
C ARG A 190 -1.66 -13.73 -16.02
N THR A 191 -2.79 -13.05 -15.83
CA THR A 191 -2.90 -11.96 -14.87
C THR A 191 -2.88 -12.49 -13.43
N ARG A 192 -2.05 -11.89 -12.58
CA ARG A 192 -2.02 -12.10 -11.13
C ARG A 192 -2.11 -10.75 -10.43
N ILE A 193 -2.86 -10.70 -9.33
CA ILE A 193 -2.77 -9.62 -8.36
C ILE A 193 -1.47 -9.82 -7.58
N ARG A 194 -0.64 -8.78 -7.49
CA ARG A 194 0.71 -8.81 -6.89
C ARG A 194 0.82 -8.02 -5.60
N PHE A 195 -0.02 -7.01 -5.44
CA PHE A 195 -0.18 -6.32 -4.18
C PHE A 195 -1.57 -5.71 -4.10
N LEU A 196 -2.04 -5.48 -2.88
CA LEU A 196 -3.26 -4.75 -2.60
C LEU A 196 -3.08 -3.94 -1.33
N GLY A 197 -3.61 -2.73 -1.31
CA GLY A 197 -3.57 -1.91 -0.10
C GLY A 197 -4.24 -0.57 -0.30
N LEU A 198 -3.74 0.42 0.43
CA LEU A 198 -4.22 1.78 0.36
C LEU A 198 -3.10 2.73 -0.05
N THR A 199 -3.47 3.83 -0.68
CA THR A 199 -2.59 4.96 -0.96
C THR A 199 -3.29 6.26 -0.61
N LEU A 200 -2.52 7.29 -0.25
CA LEU A 200 -2.99 8.65 -0.09
C LEU A 200 -2.41 9.51 -1.21
N ASP A 201 -3.28 10.09 -2.05
CA ASP A 201 -2.91 11.07 -3.08
C ASP A 201 -2.86 12.46 -2.44
N PRO A 202 -1.67 13.08 -2.31
CA PRO A 202 -1.51 14.37 -1.64
C PRO A 202 -2.18 15.52 -2.40
N ASN A 203 -2.48 15.33 -3.69
CA ASN A 203 -3.11 16.34 -4.53
C ASN A 203 -4.64 16.30 -4.47
N ALA A 204 -5.21 15.34 -3.75
CA ALA A 204 -6.65 15.24 -3.61
C ALA A 204 -7.17 16.30 -2.62
N ALA A 205 -8.01 17.20 -3.13
CA ALA A 205 -8.57 18.34 -2.40
C ALA A 205 -9.43 17.97 -1.17
N GLY A 206 -9.77 16.70 -0.99
CA GLY A 206 -10.49 16.21 0.19
C GLY A 206 -9.85 14.93 0.72
N SER A 207 -9.15 15.00 1.85
CA SER A 207 -8.83 13.81 2.62
C SER A 207 -9.70 13.77 3.87
N PRO A 208 -10.95 13.29 3.75
CA PRO A 208 -11.78 13.09 4.91
C PRO A 208 -11.15 12.02 5.79
N ASP A 209 -11.50 12.09 7.07
CA ASP A 209 -11.23 11.05 8.02
C ASP A 209 -12.06 9.80 7.67
N LEU A 210 -11.41 8.86 6.97
CA LEU A 210 -11.98 7.63 6.45
C LEU A 210 -11.57 6.47 7.36
N LEU A 211 -12.52 5.67 7.82
CA LEU A 211 -12.21 4.40 8.46
C LEU A 211 -12.42 3.26 7.48
N LEU A 212 -11.43 2.40 7.33
CA LEU A 212 -11.45 1.19 6.52
C LEU A 212 -11.30 -0.05 7.41
N SER A 213 -12.08 -1.08 7.12
CA SER A 213 -11.96 -2.37 7.80
C SER A 213 -12.34 -3.53 6.88
N GLY A 214 -11.86 -4.73 7.19
CA GLY A 214 -12.25 -5.98 6.55
C GLY A 214 -11.95 -6.08 5.05
N LEU A 215 -10.90 -5.40 4.57
CA LEU A 215 -10.48 -5.48 3.16
C LEU A 215 -10.09 -6.93 2.83
N THR A 216 -10.81 -7.56 1.91
CA THR A 216 -10.72 -9.00 1.66
C THR A 216 -10.90 -9.28 0.17
N LEU A 217 -10.09 -10.16 -0.39
CA LEU A 217 -10.36 -10.74 -1.71
C LEU A 217 -11.28 -11.96 -1.56
N THR A 218 -12.32 -12.06 -2.37
CA THR A 218 -13.34 -13.11 -2.32
C THR A 218 -13.64 -13.68 -3.71
N ARG A 219 -14.11 -14.93 -3.75
CA ARG A 219 -14.57 -15.63 -4.96
C ARG A 219 -15.92 -15.10 -5.44
#